data_AF-A0A7T3UYX8-F1
#
_entry.id   AF-A0A7T3UYX8-F1
#
_cell.length_a   1.000
_cell.length_b   1.000
_cell.length_c   1.000
_cell.angle_alpha   90.00
_cell.angle_beta   90.00
_cell.angle_gamma   90.00
#
_symmetry.space_group_name_H-M   'P 1'
#
loop_
_entity.id
_entity.type
_entity.pdbx_description
1 polymer ?
#
loop_
_entity_poly.entity_id
_entity_poly.type
_entity_poly.pdbx_seq_one_letter_code
_entity_poly.pdbx_strand_id
1 'polypeptide(L)'
;VISDLLCNRIDLSQLVITKELTKTDYAAKQAHVELAVKMKKRDAGNAPKLGDRVAYVFISAAKGAPAYQKAEDPVYALQNSIPIDTNYYLENQLAKPLVRIFEPILGEKAESLLLKGDHTRTRCIATSQVGALAAFTCKKETCLG
;
A
#
# COMPACT_ATOMS: atom_id res chain seq x y z
N VAL A 1 -14.35 9.01 -0.14
CA VAL A 1 -13.55 7.78 -0.39
C VAL A 1 -12.14 8.09 -0.88
N ILE A 2 -11.93 8.70 -2.06
CA ILE A 2 -10.54 8.98 -2.54
C ILE A 2 -9.81 9.95 -1.60
N SER A 3 -10.48 11.01 -1.14
CA SER A 3 -9.96 11.92 -0.12
C SER A 3 -9.64 11.19 1.19
N ASP A 4 -10.49 10.25 1.61
CA ASP A 4 -10.28 9.45 2.82
C ASP A 4 -9.06 8.55 2.70
N LEU A 5 -8.86 7.95 1.52
CA LEU A 5 -7.68 7.14 1.22
C LEU A 5 -6.41 7.99 1.34
N LEU A 6 -6.39 9.17 0.71
CA LEU A 6 -5.23 10.07 0.70
C LEU A 6 -4.96 10.73 2.06
N CYS A 7 -5.99 10.83 2.91
CA CYS A 7 -5.89 11.31 4.28
C CYS A 7 -5.66 10.18 5.30
N ASN A 8 -5.41 8.94 4.86
CA ASN A 8 -5.21 7.77 5.72
C ASN A 8 -6.36 7.52 6.72
N ARG A 9 -7.60 7.77 6.30
CA ARG A 9 -8.84 7.59 7.08
C ARG A 9 -9.59 6.30 6.74
N ILE A 10 -8.99 5.43 5.93
CA ILE A 10 -9.55 4.13 5.56
C ILE A 10 -8.92 3.06 6.44
N ASP A 11 -9.73 2.11 6.89
CA ASP A 11 -9.25 0.98 7.68
C ASP A 11 -8.32 0.07 6.85
N LEU A 12 -7.27 -0.43 7.49
CA LEU A 12 -6.25 -1.26 6.86
C LEU A 12 -6.86 -2.54 6.27
N SER A 13 -7.92 -3.08 6.88
CA SER A 13 -8.63 -4.26 6.41
C SER A 13 -9.12 -4.12 4.96
N GLN A 14 -9.51 -2.92 4.53
CA GLN A 14 -9.98 -2.64 3.17
C GLN A 14 -8.84 -2.58 2.14
N LEU A 15 -7.59 -2.49 2.60
CA LEU A 15 -6.40 -2.39 1.76
C LEU A 15 -5.67 -3.74 1.65
N VAL A 16 -6.08 -4.76 2.41
CA VAL A 16 -5.45 -6.08 2.39
C VAL A 16 -5.71 -6.78 1.06
N ILE A 17 -4.64 -7.17 0.39
CA ILE A 17 -4.67 -7.98 -0.83
C ILE A 17 -4.23 -9.39 -0.47
N THR A 18 -4.93 -10.41 -0.96
CA THR A 18 -4.55 -11.81 -0.76
C THR A 18 -4.20 -12.48 -2.07
N LYS A 19 -3.07 -13.20 -2.11
CA LYS A 19 -2.70 -14.07 -3.24
C LYS A 19 -2.23 -15.42 -2.74
N GLU A 20 -2.58 -16.45 -3.49
CA GLU A 20 -2.15 -17.82 -3.23
C GLU A 20 -0.67 -18.01 -3.59
N LEU A 21 0.08 -18.62 -2.68
CA LEU A 21 1.48 -18.97 -2.89
C LEU A 21 1.56 -20.32 -3.62
N THR A 22 1.54 -20.29 -4.95
CA THR A 22 1.54 -21.52 -5.77
C THR A 22 2.92 -22.02 -6.13
N LYS A 23 3.93 -21.15 -6.15
CA LYS A 23 5.34 -21.49 -6.42
C LYS A 23 6.27 -20.63 -5.57
N THR A 24 7.45 -21.14 -5.25
CA THR A 24 8.50 -20.39 -4.53
C THR A 24 9.42 -19.61 -5.46
N ASP A 25 9.63 -20.11 -6.68
CA ASP A 25 10.42 -19.45 -7.71
C ASP A 25 9.55 -19.12 -8.92
N TYR A 26 9.47 -17.82 -9.22
CA TYR A 26 8.86 -17.30 -10.44
C TYR A 26 9.94 -16.58 -11.26
N ALA A 27 9.81 -16.64 -12.59
CA ALA A 27 10.68 -15.90 -13.50
C ALA A 27 10.63 -14.38 -13.25
N ALA A 28 9.49 -13.86 -12.79
CA ALA A 28 9.32 -12.47 -12.38
C ALA A 28 8.99 -12.40 -10.88
N LYS A 29 9.72 -11.58 -10.14
CA LYS A 29 9.54 -11.39 -8.70
C LYS A 29 8.14 -10.90 -8.37
N GLN A 30 7.45 -11.64 -7.50
CA GLN A 30 6.09 -11.35 -7.07
C GLN A 30 6.08 -10.86 -5.61
N ALA A 31 5.18 -9.92 -5.32
CA ALA A 31 5.00 -9.34 -3.99
C ALA A 31 4.75 -10.37 -2.88
N HIS A 32 3.79 -11.28 -3.08
CA HIS A 32 3.42 -12.30 -2.10
C HIS A 32 4.53 -13.34 -1.84
N VAL A 33 5.36 -13.60 -2.85
CA VAL A 33 6.48 -14.54 -2.75
C VAL A 33 7.63 -13.93 -1.96
N GLU A 34 8.03 -12.71 -2.32
CA GLU A 34 9.07 -11.97 -1.61
C GLU A 34 8.66 -11.70 -0.16
N LEU A 35 7.36 -11.41 0.08
CA LEU A 35 6.84 -11.28 1.44
C LEU A 35 6.94 -12.61 2.20
N ALA A 36 6.56 -13.75 1.61
CA ALA A 36 6.68 -15.04 2.29
C ALA A 36 8.13 -15.36 2.67
N VAL A 37 9.09 -15.05 1.80
CA VAL A 37 10.53 -15.17 2.10
C VAL A 37 10.94 -14.24 3.24
N LYS A 38 10.46 -12.99 3.23
CA LYS A 38 10.72 -12.00 4.29
C LYS A 38 10.13 -12.41 5.64
N MET A 39 8.91 -12.92 5.66
CA MET A 39 8.26 -13.46 6.86
C MET A 39 9.04 -14.65 7.40
N LYS A 40 9.48 -15.58 6.55
CA LYS A 40 10.30 -16.73 6.94
C LYS A 40 11.64 -16.34 7.57
N LYS A 41 12.28 -15.27 7.08
CA LYS A 41 13.51 -14.72 7.67
C LYS A 41 13.28 -14.09 9.04
N ARG A 42 12.10 -13.52 9.27
CA ARG A 42 11.73 -12.87 10.53
C ARG A 42 11.29 -13.88 11.58
N ASP A 43 10.43 -14.82 11.19
CA ASP A 43 9.93 -15.90 12.02
C ASP A 43 9.58 -17.10 11.14
N ALA A 44 10.39 -18.17 11.23
CA ALA A 44 10.20 -19.37 10.44
C ALA A 44 8.96 -20.19 10.86
N GLY A 45 8.46 -20.02 12.09
CA GLY A 45 7.33 -20.78 12.62
C GLY A 45 5.99 -20.33 12.04
N ASN A 46 5.85 -19.03 11.80
CA ASN A 46 4.62 -18.40 11.29
C ASN A 46 4.67 -18.10 9.78
N ALA A 47 5.66 -18.63 9.07
CA ALA A 47 5.82 -18.38 7.65
C ALA A 47 4.76 -19.11 6.80
N PRO A 48 4.21 -18.46 5.75
CA PRO A 48 3.28 -19.10 4.82
C PRO A 48 3.91 -20.30 4.10
N LYS A 49 3.12 -21.36 3.92
CA LYS A 49 3.52 -22.57 3.18
C LYS A 49 2.97 -22.55 1.76
N LEU A 50 3.48 -23.46 0.93
CA LEU A 50 2.98 -23.65 -0.42
C LEU A 50 1.49 -24.04 -0.39
N GLY A 51 0.66 -23.33 -1.15
CA GLY A 51 -0.80 -23.48 -1.15
C GLY A 51 -1.54 -22.52 -0.22
N ASP A 52 -0.84 -21.84 0.70
CA ASP A 52 -1.47 -20.86 1.59
C ASP A 52 -1.75 -19.54 0.85
N ARG A 53 -2.78 -18.81 1.31
CA ARG A 53 -3.03 -17.43 0.86
C ARG A 53 -2.24 -16.46 1.72
N VAL A 54 -1.36 -15.71 1.07
CA VAL A 54 -0.55 -14.67 1.70
C VAL A 54 -1.31 -13.35 1.63
N ALA A 55 -1.60 -12.77 2.78
CA ALA A 55 -2.17 -11.43 2.92
C ALA A 55 -1.06 -10.38 2.99
N TYR A 56 -1.22 -9.28 2.25
CA TYR A 56 -0.24 -8.20 2.23
C TYR A 56 -0.86 -6.84 1.94
N VAL A 57 -0.15 -5.80 2.34
CA VAL A 57 -0.42 -4.40 2.01
C VAL A 57 0.80 -3.76 1.38
N PHE A 58 0.59 -2.74 0.54
CA PHE A 58 1.66 -1.94 -0.01
C PHE A 58 2.02 -0.77 0.91
N ILE A 59 3.26 -0.79 1.41
CA ILE A 59 3.83 0.27 2.24
C ILE A 59 4.52 1.33 1.36
N SER A 60 4.57 2.55 1.89
CA SER A 60 5.31 3.65 1.28
C SER A 60 6.81 3.36 1.28
N ALA A 61 7.46 3.54 0.13
CA ALA A 61 8.88 3.34 -0.07
C ALA A 61 9.46 4.44 -0.96
N ALA A 62 10.76 4.37 -1.25
CA ALA A 62 11.41 5.28 -2.18
C ALA A 62 10.69 5.33 -3.54
N LYS A 63 10.69 6.50 -4.19
CA LYS A 63 10.06 6.69 -5.50
C LYS A 63 10.68 5.72 -6.52
N GLY A 64 9.84 4.95 -7.20
CA GLY A 64 10.28 3.95 -8.17
C GLY A 64 10.66 2.59 -7.57
N ALA A 65 10.54 2.40 -6.24
CA ALA A 65 10.73 1.09 -5.65
C ALA A 65 9.73 0.08 -6.25
N PRO A 66 10.21 -1.09 -6.69
CA PRO A 66 9.37 -2.08 -7.32
C PRO A 66 8.33 -2.60 -6.34
N ALA A 67 7.13 -2.90 -6.84
CA ALA A 67 5.99 -3.30 -6.01
C ALA A 67 6.31 -4.49 -5.09
N TYR A 68 7.14 -5.43 -5.53
CA TYR A 68 7.50 -6.59 -4.72
C TYR A 68 8.30 -6.26 -3.45
N GLN A 69 9.01 -5.13 -3.40
CA GLN A 69 9.71 -4.67 -2.18
C GLN A 69 8.79 -3.90 -1.23
N LYS A 70 7.69 -3.36 -1.77
CA LYS A 70 6.72 -2.56 -1.01
C LYS A 70 5.67 -3.43 -0.30
N ALA A 71 5.70 -4.75 -0.48
CA ALA A 71 4.76 -5.63 0.18
C ALA A 71 5.18 -5.90 1.63
N GLU A 72 4.24 -5.74 2.55
CA GLU A 72 4.42 -6.05 3.97
C GLU A 72 3.18 -6.78 4.51
N ASP A 73 3.38 -7.57 5.56
CA ASP A 73 2.31 -8.18 6.33
C ASP A 73 1.46 -7.09 7.02
N PRO A 74 0.11 -7.12 6.92
CA PRO A 74 -0.75 -6.12 7.54
C PRO A 74 -0.55 -6.00 9.06
N VAL A 75 -0.32 -7.13 9.75
CA VAL A 75 -0.12 -7.13 11.21
C VAL A 75 1.18 -6.41 11.55
N TYR A 76 2.27 -6.75 10.85
CA TYR A 76 3.54 -6.07 11.03
C TYR A 76 3.46 -4.57 10.69
N ALA A 77 2.78 -4.20 9.61
CA ALA A 77 2.61 -2.80 9.21
C ALA A 77 1.87 -1.99 10.28
N LEU A 78 0.84 -2.58 10.90
CA LEU A 78 0.07 -1.96 11.98
C LEU A 78 0.92 -1.79 13.25
N GLN A 79 1.58 -2.86 13.70
CA GLN A 79 2.40 -2.85 14.92
C GLN A 79 3.52 -1.82 14.86
N ASN A 80 4.08 -1.61 13.68
CA ASN A 80 5.21 -0.72 13.45
C ASN A 80 4.81 0.65 12.89
N SER A 81 3.50 0.93 12.79
CA SER A 81 2.96 2.18 12.22
C SER A 81 3.60 2.56 10.87
N ILE A 82 3.76 1.57 9.98
CA ILE A 82 4.40 1.78 8.69
C ILE A 82 3.41 2.48 7.75
N PRO A 83 3.79 3.62 7.13
CA PRO A 83 2.89 4.35 6.24
C PRO A 83 2.53 3.51 5.01
N ILE A 84 1.26 3.55 4.63
CA ILE A 84 0.72 2.83 3.47
C ILE A 84 0.92 3.66 2.19
N ASP A 85 1.17 3.01 1.06
CA ASP A 85 1.33 3.67 -0.25
C ASP A 85 -0.05 3.98 -0.86
N THR A 86 -0.65 5.07 -0.42
CA THR A 86 -1.97 5.53 -0.86
C THR A 86 -2.04 5.81 -2.37
N ASN A 87 -0.96 6.31 -2.97
CA ASN A 87 -0.90 6.54 -4.42
C ASN A 87 -0.98 5.23 -5.18
N TYR A 88 -0.32 4.17 -4.69
CA TYR A 88 -0.39 2.86 -5.33
C TYR A 88 -1.83 2.34 -5.41
N TYR A 89 -2.60 2.42 -4.32
CA TYR A 89 -4.00 1.98 -4.33
C TYR A 89 -4.87 2.86 -5.23
N LEU A 90 -4.64 4.17 -5.25
CA LEU A 90 -5.37 5.08 -6.13
C LEU A 90 -5.13 4.73 -7.61
N GLU A 91 -3.88 4.63 -8.05
CA GLU A 91 -3.52 4.45 -9.47
C GLU A 91 -3.69 3.00 -9.97
N ASN A 92 -3.37 2.01 -9.14
CA ASN A 92 -3.31 0.61 -9.58
C ASN A 92 -4.58 -0.16 -9.27
N GLN A 93 -5.32 0.20 -8.22
CA GLN A 93 -6.52 -0.53 -7.79
C GLN A 93 -7.80 0.21 -8.12
N LEU A 94 -7.88 1.52 -7.85
CA LEU A 94 -9.12 2.29 -8.05
C LEU A 94 -9.25 2.89 -9.45
N ALA A 95 -8.18 3.50 -9.97
CA ALA A 95 -8.25 4.24 -11.22
C ALA A 95 -8.70 3.38 -12.41
N LYS A 96 -8.09 2.21 -12.62
CA LYS A 96 -8.37 1.38 -13.80
C LYS A 96 -9.82 0.89 -13.85
N PRO A 97 -10.40 0.32 -12.77
CA PRO A 97 -11.82 -0.05 -12.76
C PRO A 97 -12.75 1.16 -12.91
N LEU A 98 -12.46 2.28 -12.24
CA LEU A 98 -13.30 3.47 -12.31
C LEU A 98 -13.35 4.07 -13.72
N VAL A 99 -12.19 4.23 -14.36
CA VAL A 99 -12.12 4.71 -15.74
C VAL A 99 -12.90 3.77 -16.66
N ARG A 100 -12.69 2.45 -16.56
CA ARG A 100 -13.42 1.47 -17.39
C ARG A 100 -14.95 1.56 -17.25
N ILE A 101 -15.47 1.86 -16.06
CA ILE A 101 -16.92 1.97 -15.82
C ILE A 101 -17.47 3.30 -16.37
N PHE A 102 -16.73 4.40 -16.20
CA PHE A 102 -17.21 5.74 -16.51
C PHE A 102 -16.81 6.25 -17.90
N GLU A 103 -15.83 5.63 -18.55
CA GLU A 103 -15.37 5.97 -19.90
C GLU A 103 -16.50 5.99 -20.94
N PRO A 104 -17.45 5.01 -20.97
CA PRO A 104 -18.58 5.07 -21.91
C PRO A 104 -19.53 6.26 -21.70
N ILE A 105 -19.50 6.88 -20.51
CA ILE A 105 -20.41 7.97 -20.13
C ILE A 105 -19.71 9.34 -20.27
N LEU A 106 -18.46 9.43 -19.81
CA LEU A 106 -17.69 10.66 -19.70
C LEU A 106 -16.67 10.84 -20.84
N GLY A 107 -16.48 9.81 -21.68
CA GLY A 107 -15.49 9.77 -22.74
C GLY A 107 -14.04 9.85 -22.23
N GLU A 108 -13.14 10.32 -23.09
CA GLU A 108 -11.69 10.39 -22.81
C GLU A 108 -11.31 11.26 -21.60
N LYS A 109 -12.22 12.14 -21.14
CA LYS A 109 -11.97 13.01 -19.97
C LYS A 109 -12.19 12.32 -18.63
N ALA A 110 -12.76 11.11 -18.63
CA ALA A 110 -13.11 10.36 -17.41
C ALA A 110 -11.93 10.29 -16.42
N GLU A 111 -10.73 9.94 -16.90
CA GLU A 111 -9.55 9.80 -16.05
C GLU A 111 -9.19 11.11 -15.34
N SER A 112 -9.12 12.21 -16.08
CA SER A 112 -8.76 13.52 -15.53
C SER A 112 -9.79 14.03 -14.51
N LEU A 113 -11.09 13.87 -14.79
CA LEU A 113 -12.16 14.33 -13.91
C LEU A 113 -12.20 13.50 -12.61
N LEU A 114 -12.00 12.18 -12.70
CA LEU A 114 -12.09 11.28 -11.56
C LEU A 114 -10.83 11.27 -10.69
N LEU A 115 -9.64 11.45 -11.28
CA LEU A 115 -8.36 11.30 -10.57
C LEU A 115 -7.64 12.61 -10.27
N LYS A 116 -8.06 13.74 -10.88
CA LYS A 116 -7.39 15.05 -10.71
C LYS A 116 -8.37 16.15 -10.27
N GLY A 117 -9.26 15.82 -9.32
CA GLY A 117 -10.20 16.77 -8.70
C GLY A 117 -9.75 17.26 -7.33
N ASP A 118 -10.57 18.13 -6.72
CA ASP A 118 -10.30 18.70 -5.39
C ASP A 118 -10.17 17.62 -4.31
N HIS A 119 -10.87 16.49 -4.47
CA HIS A 119 -10.78 15.31 -3.61
C HIS A 119 -9.41 14.63 -3.59
N THR A 120 -8.46 15.03 -4.45
CA THR A 120 -7.09 14.49 -4.50
C THR A 120 -6.00 15.45 -4.02
N ARG A 121 -6.37 16.70 -3.72
CA ARG A 121 -5.43 17.76 -3.34
C ARG A 121 -5.02 17.68 -1.87
N THR A 122 -5.91 17.21 -1.00
CA THR A 122 -5.62 17.01 0.43
C THR A 122 -4.92 15.67 0.64
N ARG A 123 -3.74 15.69 1.23
CA ARG A 123 -2.95 14.49 1.54
C ARG A 123 -2.42 14.58 2.97
N CYS A 124 -2.59 13.50 3.73
CA CYS A 124 -1.99 13.35 5.05
C CYS A 124 -0.94 12.25 4.98
N ILE A 125 0.32 12.59 5.25
CA ILE A 125 1.43 11.64 5.21
C ILE A 125 1.80 11.31 6.65
N ALA A 126 1.63 10.05 7.03
CA ALA A 126 2.08 9.52 8.31
C ALA A 126 3.60 9.23 8.26
N THR A 127 4.28 9.48 9.36
CA THR A 127 5.70 9.15 9.54
C THR A 127 5.85 7.75 10.15
N SER A 128 6.70 6.92 9.54
CA SER A 128 7.05 5.58 10.05
C SER A 128 7.80 5.66 11.39
N GLN A 129 7.53 4.71 12.30
CA GLN A 129 8.36 4.50 13.50
C GLN A 129 9.61 3.64 13.22
N VAL A 130 9.63 2.96 12.08
CA VAL A 130 10.75 2.10 11.66
C VAL A 130 11.68 2.89 10.77
N GLY A 131 12.92 3.06 11.21
CA GLY A 131 14.01 3.65 10.44
C GLY A 131 15.12 4.20 11.34
N ALA A 132 16.37 4.17 10.87
CA ALA A 132 17.51 4.68 11.65
C ALA A 132 17.36 6.15 12.03
N LEU A 133 16.72 6.97 11.18
CA LEU A 133 16.45 8.38 11.44
C LEU A 133 15.28 8.60 12.41
N ALA A 134 14.28 7.70 12.43
CA ALA A 134 13.09 7.85 13.28
C ALA A 134 13.45 7.84 14.77
N ALA A 135 14.49 7.10 15.16
CA ALA A 135 15.01 7.04 16.53
C ALA A 135 15.52 8.40 17.06
N PHE A 136 15.84 9.34 16.16
CA PHE A 136 16.35 10.67 16.51
C PHE A 136 15.33 11.79 16.28
N THR A 137 14.10 11.45 15.84
CA THR A 137 13.05 12.45 15.62
C THR A 137 12.25 12.74 16.88
N CYS A 138 12.07 14.03 17.20
CA CYS A 138 11.25 14.48 18.33
C CYS A 138 9.96 15.12 17.83
N LYS A 139 8.84 14.86 18.51
CA LYS A 139 7.56 15.54 18.24
C LYS A 139 7.67 17.01 18.67
N LYS A 140 7.40 17.94 17.74
CA LYS A 140 7.35 19.39 18.01
C LYS A 140 5.93 19.88 17.87
N GLU A 141 5.48 20.73 18.80
CA GLU A 141 4.19 21.40 18.70
C GLU A 141 4.25 22.52 17.64
N THR A 142 3.20 22.61 16.83
CA THR A 142 3.06 23.61 15.77
C THR A 142 1.67 24.25 15.88
N CYS A 143 1.57 25.54 15.60
CA CYS A 143 0.29 26.24 15.53
C CYS A 143 -0.62 25.60 14.46
N LEU A 144 -1.93 25.62 14.70
CA LEU A 144 -2.93 25.02 13.81
C LEU A 144 -3.21 25.84 12.53
N GLY A 145 -2.53 26.98 12.36
CA GLY A 145 -2.81 28.00 11.36
C GLY A 145 -2.98 29.35 12.03
#